data_AF-A0A0K8MZG7-F1
#
_entry.id   AF-A0A0K8MZG7-F1
#
_cell.length_a   1.000
_cell.length_b   1.000
_cell.length_c   1.000
_cell.angle_alpha   90.00
_cell.angle_beta   90.00
_cell.angle_gamma   90.00
#
_symmetry.space_group_name_H-M   'P 1'
#
loop_
_entity.id
_entity.type
_entity.pdbx_description
1 polymer ?
#
loop_
_entity_poly.entity_id
_entity_poly.type
_entity_poly.pdbx_seq_one_letter_code
_entity_poly.pdbx_strand_id
1 'polypeptide(L)'
;MLQRFLSLIQAGEFQSLLEIARQMNVSVDMVRRMAGEMADRGYLEEIRLECDAVQPGCAGCPIQGKCQPAGRQWVLTEKGRAAVSGMQG
;
A
#
# COMPACT_ATOMS: atom_id res chain seq x y z
N MET A 1 3.33 1.29 -16.83
CA MET A 1 3.84 1.70 -15.51
C MET A 1 2.77 1.59 -14.42
N LEU A 2 1.67 2.35 -14.51
CA LEU A 2 0.55 2.33 -13.56
C LEU A 2 -0.06 0.94 -13.31
N GLN A 3 -0.21 0.15 -14.37
CA GLN A 3 -0.81 -1.19 -14.32
C GLN A 3 0.03 -2.13 -13.46
N ARG A 4 1.35 -2.07 -13.62
CA ARG A 4 2.31 -2.86 -12.84
C ARG A 4 2.24 -2.48 -11.36
N PHE A 5 2.05 -1.20 -11.04
CA PHE A 5 1.82 -0.74 -9.67
C PHE A 5 0.54 -1.35 -9.06
N LEU A 6 -0.59 -1.30 -9.78
CA LEU A 6 -1.85 -1.89 -9.30
C LEU A 6 -1.76 -3.42 -9.13
N SER A 7 -1.08 -4.14 -10.03
CA SER A 7 -0.83 -5.58 -9.89
C SER A 7 0.07 -5.90 -8.69
N LEU A 8 1.04 -5.05 -8.36
CA LEU A 8 1.88 -5.23 -7.17
C LEU A 8 1.09 -5.03 -5.87
N ILE A 9 0.15 -4.08 -5.86
CA ILE A 9 -0.78 -3.89 -4.73
C ILE A 9 -1.74 -5.08 -4.61
N GLN A 10 -2.20 -5.66 -5.74
CA GLN A 10 -3.05 -6.86 -5.72
C GLN A 10 -2.30 -8.10 -5.20
N ALA A 11 -1.03 -8.26 -5.60
CA ALA A 11 -0.23 -9.43 -5.27
C ALA A 11 0.27 -9.45 -3.81
N GLY A 12 0.21 -8.31 -3.12
CA GLY A 12 0.58 -8.22 -1.72
C GLY A 12 -0.40 -7.34 -0.96
N GLU A 13 -1.33 -7.97 -0.24
CA GLU A 13 -2.26 -7.31 0.70
C GLU A 13 -1.54 -6.41 1.73
N PHE A 14 -0.22 -6.56 1.92
CA PHE A 14 0.59 -5.84 2.91
C PHE A 14 1.94 -5.32 2.40
N GLN A 15 2.13 -5.07 1.10
CA GLN A 15 3.41 -4.50 0.63
C GLN A 15 3.54 -3.01 0.99
N SER A 16 4.64 -2.67 1.68
CA SER A 16 4.99 -1.28 1.99
C SER A 16 5.42 -0.53 0.73
N LEU A 17 5.22 0.80 0.67
CA LEU A 17 5.69 1.62 -0.46
C LEU A 17 7.18 1.41 -0.80
N LEU A 18 8.00 1.09 0.21
CA LEU A 18 9.42 0.81 0.04
C LEU A 18 9.67 -0.47 -0.79
N GLU A 19 8.90 -1.53 -0.56
CA GLU A 19 9.02 -2.77 -1.34
C GLU A 19 8.55 -2.57 -2.77
N ILE A 20 7.44 -1.87 -2.95
CA ILE A 20 6.93 -1.53 -4.28
C ILE A 20 7.95 -0.66 -5.03
N ALA A 21 8.56 0.31 -4.37
CA ALA A 21 9.63 1.15 -4.94
C ALA A 21 10.84 0.31 -5.37
N ARG A 22 11.27 -0.65 -4.55
CA ARG A 22 12.34 -1.61 -4.90
C ARG A 22 11.98 -2.46 -6.10
N GLN A 23 10.78 -3.04 -6.14
CA GLN A 23 10.34 -3.92 -7.23
C GLN A 23 10.16 -3.17 -8.55
N MET A 24 9.75 -1.89 -8.48
CA MET A 24 9.62 -1.03 -9.64
C MET A 24 10.91 -0.30 -10.01
N ASN A 25 11.97 -0.43 -9.20
CA ASN A 25 13.24 0.29 -9.34
C ASN A 25 13.06 1.82 -9.47
N VAL A 26 12.18 2.39 -8.63
CA VAL A 26 11.88 3.84 -8.56
C VAL A 26 12.04 4.35 -7.14
N SER A 27 12.02 5.66 -6.96
CA SER A 27 12.05 6.26 -5.62
C SER A 27 10.72 6.07 -4.87
N VAL A 28 10.78 5.98 -3.55
CA VAL A 28 9.59 5.89 -2.68
C VAL A 28 8.67 7.10 -2.86
N ASP A 29 9.24 8.28 -3.11
CA ASP A 29 8.48 9.51 -3.41
C ASP A 29 7.65 9.38 -4.70
N MET A 30 8.22 8.76 -5.73
CA MET A 30 7.50 8.50 -6.98
C MET A 30 6.33 7.53 -6.75
N VAL A 31 6.55 6.46 -5.97
CA VAL A 31 5.47 5.51 -5.61
C VAL A 31 4.39 6.20 -4.78
N ARG A 32 4.76 7.08 -3.84
CA ARG A 32 3.81 7.88 -3.06
C ARG A 32 2.95 8.77 -3.96
N ARG A 33 3.57 9.45 -4.94
CA ARG A 33 2.83 10.27 -5.92
C ARG A 33 1.87 9.43 -6.76
N MET A 34 2.31 8.26 -7.25
CA MET A 34 1.44 7.33 -7.99
C MET A 34 0.28 6.82 -7.14
N ALA A 35 0.53 6.46 -5.87
CA ALA A 35 -0.50 6.03 -4.94
C ALA A 35 -1.55 7.14 -4.72
N GLY A 36 -1.10 8.38 -4.52
CA GLY A 36 -1.97 9.55 -4.38
C GLY A 36 -2.83 9.80 -5.62
N GLU A 37 -2.25 9.79 -6.82
CA GLU A 37 -3.01 9.94 -8.06
C GLU A 37 -4.01 8.80 -8.28
N MET A 38 -3.66 7.56 -7.91
CA MET A 38 -4.57 6.43 -8.07
C MET A 38 -5.70 6.46 -7.04
N ALA A 39 -5.43 6.98 -5.85
CA ALA A 39 -6.45 7.21 -4.83
C ALA A 39 -7.43 8.31 -5.26
N ASP A 40 -6.93 9.43 -5.77
CA ASP A 40 -7.76 10.53 -6.32
C ASP A 40 -8.67 10.05 -7.46
N ARG A 41 -8.15 9.18 -8.32
CA ARG A 41 -8.92 8.56 -9.42
C ARG A 41 -9.82 7.42 -8.96
N GLY A 42 -9.83 7.06 -7.67
CA GLY A 42 -10.68 6.03 -7.07
C GLY A 42 -10.27 4.59 -7.36
N TYR A 43 -9.03 4.34 -7.81
CA TYR A 43 -8.49 2.97 -7.97
C TYR A 43 -7.91 2.42 -6.67
N LEU A 44 -7.44 3.31 -5.78
CA LEU A 44 -6.93 2.96 -4.46
C LEU A 44 -7.72 3.67 -3.37
N GLU A 45 -7.72 3.08 -2.19
CA GLU A 45 -8.20 3.71 -0.97
C GLU A 45 -7.07 3.73 0.06
N GLU A 46 -6.83 4.89 0.66
CA GLU A 46 -5.88 5.02 1.77
C GLU A 46 -6.55 4.47 3.04
N ILE A 47 -6.09 3.33 3.51
CA ILE A 47 -6.42 2.85 4.84
C ILE A 47 -5.37 3.38 5.79
N ARG A 48 -5.80 4.24 6.71
CA ARG A 48 -5.01 4.54 7.89
C ARG A 48 -5.19 3.38 8.84
N LEU A 49 -4.16 2.54 8.97
CA LEU A 49 -4.09 1.70 10.16
C LEU A 49 -3.76 2.62 11.32
N GLU A 50 -4.82 3.10 11.94
CA GLU A 50 -4.78 3.59 13.31
C GLU A 50 -4.56 2.36 14.20
N CYS A 51 -3.37 1.76 14.12
CA CYS A 51 -2.78 1.19 15.30
C CYS A 51 -2.54 2.38 16.20
N ASP A 52 -3.57 2.69 17.01
CA ASP A 52 -3.49 3.70 18.04
C ASP A 52 -2.13 3.51 18.71
N ALA A 53 -1.29 4.53 18.77
CA ALA A 53 0.00 4.43 19.44
C ALA A 53 -0.17 4.02 20.93
N VAL A 54 -1.42 3.95 21.40
CA VAL A 54 -1.91 3.47 22.69
C VAL A 54 -2.65 2.11 22.59
N GLN A 55 -2.41 1.28 21.57
CA GLN A 55 -2.82 -0.12 21.61
C GLN A 55 -1.74 -0.96 22.33
N PRO A 56 -2.07 -1.66 23.43
CA PRO A 56 -1.12 -2.48 24.19
C PRO A 56 -0.58 -3.70 23.43
N GLY A 57 -0.96 -3.91 22.16
CA GLY A 57 -0.57 -5.09 21.38
C GLY A 57 0.92 -5.18 21.04
N CYS A 58 1.64 -4.04 20.93
CA CYS A 58 3.10 -4.02 20.76
C CYS A 58 3.87 -3.83 22.08
N ALA A 59 3.19 -3.72 23.23
CA ALA A 59 3.83 -3.67 24.53
C ALA A 59 4.30 -5.09 24.93
N GLY A 60 5.60 -5.34 24.86
CA GLY A 60 6.20 -6.65 25.17
C GLY A 60 6.54 -7.52 23.96
N CYS A 61 6.30 -7.04 22.74
CA CYS A 61 6.74 -7.74 21.54
C CYS A 61 8.25 -7.53 21.35
N PRO A 62 9.07 -8.58 21.15
CA PRO A 62 10.53 -8.45 20.94
C PRO A 62 10.91 -7.65 19.68
N ILE A 63 9.93 -7.33 18.84
CA ILE A 63 10.03 -6.50 17.65
C ILE A 63 9.50 -5.07 17.86
N GLN A 64 9.38 -4.58 19.10
CA GLN A 64 8.85 -3.24 19.42
C GLN A 64 9.49 -2.09 18.59
N GLY A 65 10.79 -2.19 18.26
CA GLY A 65 11.48 -1.23 17.39
C GLY A 65 11.22 -1.37 15.89
N LYS A 66 10.50 -2.42 15.47
CA LYS A 66 10.09 -2.70 14.08
C LYS A 66 8.58 -2.71 13.90
N CYS A 67 7.80 -2.74 14.97
CA CYS A 67 6.37 -2.47 14.95
C CYS A 67 6.21 -1.01 14.47
N GLN A 68 5.97 -0.80 13.17
CA GLN A 68 5.78 0.54 12.63
C GLN A 68 4.41 1.06 13.10
N PRO A 69 4.38 2.04 14.02
CA PRO A 69 3.13 2.64 14.43
C PRO A 69 2.68 3.57 13.30
N ALA A 70 1.43 3.42 12.85
CA ALA A 70 0.81 4.24 11.81
C ALA A 70 1.54 4.24 10.45
N GLY A 71 1.40 3.14 9.71
CA GLY A 71 1.67 3.11 8.28
C GLY A 71 0.43 3.53 7.49
N ARG A 72 0.59 4.43 6.50
CA ARG A 72 -0.43 4.57 5.45
C ARG A 72 -0.37 3.32 4.59
N GLN A 73 -1.47 2.58 4.53
CA GLN A 73 -1.64 1.47 3.60
C GLN A 73 -2.60 1.89 2.49
N TRP A 74 -2.42 1.27 1.32
CA TRP A 74 -3.31 1.45 0.18
C TRP A 74 -3.89 0.10 -0.19
N VAL A 75 -5.20 0.04 -0.39
CA VAL A 75 -5.88 -1.14 -0.92
C VAL A 75 -6.52 -0.83 -2.25
N LEU A 76 -6.69 -1.85 -3.09
CA LEU A 76 -7.47 -1.71 -4.31
C LEU A 76 -8.95 -1.55 -3.97
N THR A 77 -9.58 -0.55 -4.55
CA THR A 77 -11.04 -0.45 -4.60
C THR A 77 -11.60 -1.49 -5.58
N GLU A 78 -12.91 -1.62 -5.66
CA GLU A 78 -13.55 -2.46 -6.66
C GLU A 78 -13.19 -2.03 -8.09
N LYS A 79 -13.08 -0.72 -8.33
CA LYS A 79 -12.58 -0.14 -9.58
C LYS A 79 -11.12 -0.51 -9.84
N GLY A 80 -10.27 -0.46 -8.80
CA GLY A 80 -8.89 -0.93 -8.85
C GLY A 80 -8.78 -2.39 -9.26
N ARG A 81 -9.57 -3.26 -8.62
CA ARG A 81 -9.61 -4.70 -8.93
C ARG A 81 -10.12 -4.95 -10.35
N ALA A 82 -11.19 -4.29 -10.77
CA ALA A 82 -11.74 -4.40 -12.12
C ALA A 82 -10.73 -3.93 -13.19
N ALA A 83 -9.96 -2.87 -12.91
CA ALA A 83 -8.89 -2.44 -13.80
C ALA A 83 -7.84 -3.54 -13.97
N VAL A 84 -7.38 -4.18 -12.89
CA VAL A 84 -6.37 -5.25 -12.98
C VAL A 84 -6.93 -6.53 -13.64
N SER A 85 -8.18 -6.89 -13.38
CA SER A 85 -8.81 -8.09 -13.94
C SER A 85 -9.24 -7.92 -15.40
N GLY A 86 -9.77 -6.75 -15.79
CA GLY A 86 -10.19 -6.46 -17.17
C GLY A 86 -9.03 -6.31 -18.16
N MET A 87 -7.79 -6.32 -17.68
CA MET A 87 -6.58 -6.24 -18.51
C MET A 87 -5.91 -7.60 -18.74
N GLN A 88 -6.44 -8.69 -18.15
CA GLN A 88 -5.96 -10.07 -18.35
C GLN A 88 -6.83 -10.87 -19.33
N GLY A 89 -7.87 -10.24 -19.90
CA GLY A 89 -8.76 -10.80 -20.91
C GLY A 89 -8.47 -10.26 -22.30
#